data_AF-A0AAC9ATC6-F1
#
_entry.id   AF-A0AAC9ATC6-F1
#
_cell.length_a   1.000
_cell.length_b   1.000
_cell.length_c   1.000
_cell.angle_alpha   90.00
_cell.angle_beta   90.00
_cell.angle_gamma   90.00
#
_symmetry.space_group_name_H-M   'P 1'
#
loop_
_entity.id
_entity.type
_entity.pdbx_description
1 polymer ?
#
loop_
_entity_poly.entity_id
_entity_poly.type
_entity_poly.pdbx_seq_one_letter_code
_entity_poly.pdbx_strand_id
1 'polypeptide(L)'
;MADRALDLGIAAEIMLMHDHSPANNEIAHKIGSRAAWLLGCSPEERAAIFSDMKALYQARSQAAHSGVLSTKSRVDLDASDRLITRAFNAIIERGHFPDWSILVMGGQENAAVQVGAEFYAG
;
A
#
# COMPACT_ATOMS: atom_id res chain seq x y z
N MET A 1 -10.20 -18.76 1.89
CA MET A 1 -10.12 -17.82 0.74
C MET A 1 -10.62 -16.42 1.13
N ALA A 2 -11.82 -16.30 1.69
CA ALA A 2 -12.34 -15.02 2.20
C ALA A 2 -11.44 -14.44 3.31
N ASP A 3 -11.03 -15.26 4.28
CA ASP A 3 -10.13 -14.83 5.37
C ASP A 3 -8.79 -14.30 4.84
N ARG A 4 -8.17 -15.00 3.89
CA ARG A 4 -6.91 -14.54 3.28
C ARG A 4 -7.06 -13.21 2.53
N ALA A 5 -8.19 -12.97 1.87
CA ALA A 5 -8.46 -11.68 1.24
C ALA A 5 -8.68 -10.57 2.29
N LEU A 6 -9.34 -10.90 3.41
CA LEU A 6 -9.48 -9.99 4.56
C LEU A 6 -8.11 -9.63 5.13
N ASP A 7 -7.30 -10.62 5.47
CA ASP A 7 -5.97 -10.44 6.07
C ASP A 7 -5.05 -9.60 5.17
N LEU A 8 -4.98 -9.94 3.87
CA LEU A 8 -4.17 -9.21 2.91
C LEU A 8 -4.68 -7.77 2.69
N GLY A 9 -5.99 -7.55 2.69
CA GLY A 9 -6.55 -6.21 2.56
C GLY A 9 -6.37 -5.37 3.83
N ILE A 10 -6.41 -5.98 5.03
CA ILE A 10 -6.06 -5.32 6.29
C ILE A 10 -4.58 -4.93 6.28
N ALA A 11 -3.70 -5.84 5.83
CA ALA A 11 -2.28 -5.52 5.67
C ALA A 11 -2.07 -4.34 4.70
N ALA A 12 -2.80 -4.31 3.58
CA ALA A 12 -2.78 -3.19 2.64
C ALA A 12 -3.21 -1.87 3.30
N GLU A 13 -4.26 -1.89 4.12
CA GLU A 13 -4.73 -0.71 4.86
C GLU A 13 -3.69 -0.21 5.85
N ILE A 14 -3.11 -1.09 6.66
CA ILE A 14 -2.05 -0.73 7.63
C ILE A 14 -0.88 -0.07 6.92
N MET A 15 -0.40 -0.69 5.83
CA MET A 15 0.79 -0.21 5.14
C MET A 15 0.55 1.06 4.35
N LEU A 16 -0.57 1.15 3.63
CA LEU A 16 -0.79 2.17 2.60
C LEU A 16 -1.76 3.26 3.05
N MET A 17 -2.45 3.11 4.18
CA MET A 17 -3.38 4.11 4.71
C MET A 17 -2.92 4.68 6.05
N HIS A 18 -1.64 4.49 6.41
CA HIS A 18 -1.04 5.13 7.58
C HIS A 18 -1.29 6.65 7.58
N ASP A 19 -1.62 7.17 8.76
CA ASP A 19 -1.88 8.60 9.04
C ASP A 19 -3.05 9.23 8.25
N HIS A 20 -4.01 8.43 7.78
CA HIS A 20 -5.21 8.93 7.09
C HIS A 20 -6.46 8.87 7.96
N SER A 21 -7.21 9.99 7.97
CA SER A 21 -8.51 10.09 8.64
C SER A 21 -9.58 9.22 7.94
N PRO A 22 -10.49 8.56 8.69
CA PRO A 22 -11.41 7.53 8.19
C PRO A 22 -12.46 7.99 7.17
N ALA A 23 -12.65 9.30 6.97
CA ALA A 23 -13.76 9.86 6.20
C ALA A 23 -13.59 9.80 4.66
N ASN A 24 -12.78 8.88 4.13
CA ASN A 24 -12.41 8.88 2.72
C ASN A 24 -13.15 7.82 1.91
N ASN A 25 -14.01 8.26 1.00
CA ASN A 25 -14.81 7.41 0.09
C ASN A 25 -13.98 6.74 -1.04
N GLU A 26 -12.66 6.91 -1.04
CA GLU A 26 -11.78 6.53 -2.15
C GLU A 26 -10.67 5.55 -1.75
N ILE A 27 -10.89 4.71 -0.74
CA ILE A 27 -9.85 3.81 -0.18
C ILE A 27 -9.21 2.94 -1.27
N ALA A 28 -10.03 2.34 -2.14
CA ALA A 28 -9.53 1.48 -3.22
C ALA A 28 -8.59 2.23 -4.18
N HIS A 29 -8.91 3.47 -4.50
CA HIS A 29 -8.08 4.31 -5.37
C HIS A 29 -6.79 4.71 -4.65
N LYS A 30 -6.87 5.14 -3.39
CA LYS A 30 -5.70 5.53 -2.59
C LYS A 30 -4.72 4.37 -2.41
N ILE A 31 -5.21 3.18 -2.05
CA ILE A 31 -4.39 1.98 -1.94
C ILE A 31 -3.71 1.66 -3.27
N GLY A 32 -4.47 1.65 -4.38
CA GLY A 32 -3.93 1.41 -5.71
C GLY A 32 -2.83 2.41 -6.09
N SER A 33 -3.10 3.71 -5.96
CA SER A 33 -2.15 4.76 -6.34
C SER A 33 -0.88 4.72 -5.48
N ARG A 34 -1.02 4.51 -4.17
CA ARG A 34 0.12 4.45 -3.25
C ARG A 34 0.99 3.23 -3.51
N ALA A 35 0.40 2.06 -3.69
CA ALA A 35 1.16 0.86 -4.01
C ALA A 35 1.88 1.00 -5.36
N ALA A 36 1.20 1.55 -6.38
CA ALA A 36 1.79 1.78 -7.69
C ALA A 36 3.03 2.67 -7.58
N TRP A 37 2.93 3.82 -6.92
CA TRP A 37 4.05 4.74 -6.76
C TRP A 37 5.15 4.23 -5.82
N LEU A 38 4.80 3.44 -4.81
CA LEU A 38 5.75 2.84 -3.90
C LEU A 38 6.61 1.76 -4.57
N LEU A 39 6.02 0.97 -5.47
CA LEU A 39 6.62 -0.26 -5.98
C LEU A 39 7.01 -0.23 -7.45
N GLY A 40 6.36 0.60 -8.25
CA GLY A 40 6.48 0.58 -9.71
C GLY A 40 7.53 1.55 -10.24
N CYS A 41 8.40 1.04 -11.11
CA CYS A 41 9.49 1.78 -11.72
C CYS A 41 9.15 2.37 -13.10
N SER A 42 8.08 1.88 -13.75
CA SER A 42 7.59 2.41 -15.03
C SER A 42 6.09 2.71 -14.98
N PRO A 43 5.55 3.54 -15.90
CA PRO A 43 4.11 3.78 -16.02
C PRO A 43 3.29 2.48 -16.17
N GLU A 44 3.80 1.53 -16.95
CA GLU A 44 3.14 0.23 -17.20
C GLU A 44 3.11 -0.62 -15.94
N GLU A 45 4.23 -0.70 -15.20
CA GLU A 45 4.29 -1.43 -13.94
C GLU A 45 3.35 -0.80 -12.90
N ARG A 46 3.33 0.53 -12.82
CA ARG A 46 2.42 1.27 -11.93
C ARG A 46 0.96 1.00 -12.25
N ALA A 47 0.59 0.98 -13.53
CA ALA A 47 -0.78 0.68 -13.95
C ALA A 47 -1.19 -0.76 -13.57
N ALA A 48 -0.29 -1.73 -13.74
CA ALA A 48 -0.52 -3.12 -13.34
C ALA A 48 -0.72 -3.24 -11.82
N ILE A 49 0.22 -2.69 -11.02
CA ILE A 49 0.16 -2.71 -9.55
C ILE A 49 -1.10 -2.01 -9.04
N PHE A 50 -1.46 -0.86 -9.63
CA PHE A 50 -2.69 -0.15 -9.30
C PHE A 50 -3.92 -1.05 -9.46
N SER A 51 -4.03 -1.72 -10.61
CA SER A 51 -5.16 -2.60 -10.93
C SER A 51 -5.24 -3.78 -9.94
N ASP A 52 -4.12 -4.44 -9.69
CA ASP A 52 -4.06 -5.61 -8.81
C ASP A 52 -4.42 -5.26 -7.36
N MET A 53 -3.88 -4.15 -6.85
CA MET A 53 -4.15 -3.70 -5.48
C MET A 53 -5.59 -3.22 -5.31
N LYS A 54 -6.17 -2.60 -6.34
CA LYS A 54 -7.58 -2.22 -6.35
C LYS A 54 -8.48 -3.47 -6.32
N ALA A 55 -8.13 -4.51 -7.09
CA ALA A 55 -8.85 -5.78 -7.08
C ALA A 55 -8.77 -6.46 -5.71
N LEU A 56 -7.59 -6.48 -5.06
CA LEU A 56 -7.43 -6.98 -3.70
C LEU A 56 -8.34 -6.25 -2.71
N TYR A 57 -8.35 -4.92 -2.72
CA TYR A 57 -9.18 -4.15 -1.80
C TYR A 57 -10.68 -4.37 -2.03
N GLN A 58 -11.12 -4.46 -3.28
CA GLN A 58 -12.52 -4.78 -3.60
C GLN A 58 -12.92 -6.16 -3.08
N ALA A 59 -12.02 -7.14 -3.21
CA ALA A 59 -12.22 -8.49 -2.71
C ALA A 59 -12.33 -8.51 -1.17
N ARG A 60 -11.47 -7.77 -0.46
CA ARG A 60 -11.56 -7.56 0.99
C ARG A 60 -12.86 -6.86 1.40
N SER A 61 -13.22 -5.77 0.73
CA SER A 61 -14.43 -4.99 1.02
C SER A 61 -15.68 -5.87 0.89
N GLN A 62 -15.76 -6.67 -0.16
CA GLN A 62 -16.82 -7.68 -0.32
C GLN A 62 -16.80 -8.69 0.83
N ALA A 63 -15.65 -9.33 1.10
CA ALA A 63 -15.54 -10.35 2.15
C ALA A 63 -15.96 -9.81 3.53
N ALA A 64 -15.64 -8.57 3.86
CA ALA A 64 -16.00 -7.94 5.13
C ALA A 64 -17.52 -7.73 5.30
N HIS A 65 -18.24 -7.48 4.19
CA HIS A 65 -19.68 -7.25 4.21
C HIS A 65 -20.50 -8.52 4.03
N SER A 66 -20.06 -9.45 3.17
CA SER A 66 -20.82 -10.66 2.87
C SER A 66 -20.32 -11.91 3.58
N GLY A 67 -19.15 -11.87 4.24
CA GLY A 67 -18.51 -13.06 4.83
C GLY A 67 -18.00 -14.09 3.81
N VAL A 68 -18.21 -13.83 2.51
CA VAL A 68 -17.82 -14.69 1.39
C VAL A 68 -17.16 -13.88 0.29
N LEU A 69 -16.16 -14.49 -0.36
CA LEU A 69 -15.57 -14.00 -1.59
C LEU A 69 -16.41 -14.50 -2.77
N SER A 70 -16.81 -13.62 -3.68
CA SER A 70 -17.52 -14.06 -4.88
C SER A 70 -16.61 -14.97 -5.72
N THR A 71 -17.16 -16.08 -6.24
CA THR A 71 -16.48 -16.94 -7.24
C THR A 71 -16.20 -16.22 -8.56
N LYS A 72 -16.79 -15.04 -8.78
CA LYS A 72 -16.48 -14.15 -9.90
C LYS A 72 -15.29 -13.23 -9.62
N SER A 73 -14.79 -13.20 -8.39
CA SER A 73 -13.61 -12.42 -8.03
C SER A 73 -12.38 -13.03 -8.72
N ARG A 74 -11.76 -12.27 -9.62
CA ARG A 74 -10.54 -12.65 -10.36
C ARG A 74 -9.26 -12.32 -9.58
N VAL A 75 -9.36 -12.04 -8.28
CA VAL A 75 -8.19 -11.68 -7.50
C VAL A 75 -7.23 -12.87 -7.39
N ASP A 76 -6.01 -12.68 -7.86
CA ASP A 76 -4.93 -13.61 -7.61
C ASP A 76 -4.35 -13.30 -6.23
N LEU A 77 -4.72 -14.13 -5.24
CA LEU A 77 -4.30 -13.95 -3.85
C LEU A 77 -2.82 -14.23 -3.65
N ASP A 78 -2.19 -15.06 -4.49
CA ASP A 78 -0.75 -15.33 -4.40
C ASP A 78 0.05 -14.16 -4.99
N ALA A 79 -0.43 -13.57 -6.09
CA ALA A 79 0.13 -12.31 -6.60
C ALA A 79 -0.05 -11.16 -5.61
N SER A 80 -1.22 -11.08 -4.97
CA SER A 80 -1.52 -10.09 -3.94
C SER A 80 -0.57 -10.22 -2.75
N ASP A 81 -0.34 -11.43 -2.24
CA ASP A 81 0.60 -11.71 -1.15
C ASP A 81 2.03 -11.26 -1.48
N ARG A 82 2.49 -11.50 -2.72
CA ARG A 82 3.78 -11.00 -3.20
C ARG A 82 3.84 -9.47 -3.24
N LEU A 83 2.77 -8.80 -3.69
CA LEU A 83 2.70 -7.33 -3.72
C LEU A 83 2.70 -6.74 -2.30
N ILE A 84 1.98 -7.35 -1.37
CA ILE A 84 1.96 -6.96 0.05
C ILE A 84 3.35 -7.12 0.67
N THR A 85 4.02 -8.24 0.42
CA THR A 85 5.39 -8.47 0.89
C THR A 85 6.37 -7.44 0.32
N ARG A 86 6.26 -7.12 -0.98
CA ARG A 86 7.05 -6.06 -1.61
C ARG A 86 6.80 -4.69 -0.97
N ALA A 87 5.54 -4.33 -0.73
CA ALA A 87 5.17 -3.06 -0.09
C ALA A 87 5.73 -2.97 1.34
N PHE A 88 5.63 -4.06 2.10
CA PHE A 88 6.17 -4.15 3.44
C PHE A 88 7.68 -3.94 3.47
N ASN A 89 8.41 -4.67 2.62
CA ASN A 89 9.86 -4.51 2.51
C ASN A 89 10.26 -3.11 2.08
N ALA A 90 9.56 -2.52 1.10
CA ALA A 90 9.83 -1.16 0.64
C ALA A 90 9.64 -0.08 1.73
N ILE A 91 8.68 -0.29 2.65
CA ILE A 91 8.48 0.61 3.81
C ILE A 91 9.58 0.40 4.85
N ILE A 92 9.94 -0.86 5.15
CA ILE A 92 11.02 -1.18 6.09
C ILE A 92 12.35 -0.62 5.61
N GLU A 93 12.69 -0.82 4.34
CA GLU A 93 13.94 -0.35 3.74
C GLU A 93 14.02 1.19 3.75
N ARG A 94 12.89 1.88 3.64
CA ARG A 94 12.80 3.35 3.81
C ARG A 94 12.95 3.78 5.28
N GLY A 95 12.64 2.91 6.24
CA GLY A 95 12.70 3.18 7.68
C GLY A 95 11.55 4.02 8.23
N HIS A 96 10.65 4.51 7.36
CA HIS A 96 9.44 5.25 7.72
C HIS A 96 8.37 5.09 6.64
N PHE A 97 7.12 5.41 6.98
CA PHE A 97 6.05 5.52 6.00
C PHE A 97 6.30 6.74 5.09
N PRO A 98 6.05 6.63 3.77
CA PRO A 98 6.16 7.78 2.87
C PRO A 98 5.15 8.88 3.19
N ASP A 99 5.50 10.13 2.89
CA ASP A 99 4.52 11.16 2.58
C ASP A 99 3.80 10.77 1.28
N TRP A 100 2.62 10.18 1.46
CA TRP A 100 1.82 9.68 0.36
C TRP A 100 1.42 10.77 -0.64
N SER A 101 1.24 12.01 -0.19
CA SER A 101 0.82 13.11 -1.07
C SER A 101 1.97 13.46 -2.02
N ILE A 102 3.19 13.57 -1.49
CA ILE A 102 4.40 13.84 -2.28
C ILE A 102 4.68 12.67 -3.23
N LEU A 103 4.65 11.44 -2.70
CA LEU A 103 5.01 10.24 -3.47
C LEU A 103 4.09 10.01 -4.67
N VAL A 104 2.76 10.16 -4.51
CA VAL A 104 1.81 9.91 -5.61
C VAL A 104 1.80 10.98 -6.69
N MET A 105 2.40 12.15 -6.41
CA MET A 105 2.66 13.19 -7.41
C MET A 105 3.99 12.98 -8.15
N GLY A 106 4.75 11.94 -7.77
CA GLY A 106 6.07 11.64 -8.33
C GLY A 106 7.22 12.42 -7.71
N GLY A 107 7.00 13.03 -6.55
CA GLY A 107 8.07 13.64 -5.77
C GLY A 107 9.04 12.59 -5.21
N GLN A 108 10.29 13.02 -5.00
CA GLN A 108 11.27 12.26 -4.23
C GLN A 108 11.29 12.84 -2.81
N GLU A 109 11.17 12.00 -1.79
CA GLU A 109 11.47 12.44 -0.43
C GLU A 109 12.97 12.70 -0.34
N ASN A 110 13.35 13.96 -0.09
CA ASN A 110 14.75 14.28 0.19
C ASN A 110 15.11 13.61 1.52
N ALA A 111 16.05 12.66 1.48
CA ALA A 111 16.68 12.14 2.68
C ALA A 111 17.48 13.27 3.36
N ALA A 112 16.84 13.98 4.28
CA ALA A 112 17.47 14.94 5.19
C ALA A 112 16.67 14.86 6.51
N VAL A 113 17.24 14.61 7.69
CA VAL A 113 18.56 14.99 8.23
C VAL A 113 18.97 13.94 9.26
N GLN A 114 20.19 13.40 9.17
CA GLN A 114 20.86 12.80 10.34
C GLN A 114 21.14 13.93 11.35
N VAL A 115 20.20 14.17 12.26
CA VAL A 115 20.45 14.98 13.46
C VAL A 115 21.20 14.08 14.42
N GLY A 116 22.53 14.18 14.42
CA GLY A 116 23.37 13.31 15.25
C GLY A 116 24.86 13.58 15.17
N ALA A 117 25.28 14.83 15.01
CA ALA A 117 26.65 15.24 15.28
C ALA A 117 26.59 16.62 15.96
N GLU A 118 27.44 16.83 16.98
CA GLU A 118 27.59 18.06 17.78
C GLU A 118 26.78 18.17 19.08
N PHE A 119 26.86 17.18 19.98
CA PHE A 119 26.71 17.45 21.41
C PHE A 119 27.55 16.46 22.24
N TYR A 120 28.88 16.64 22.25
CA TYR A 120 29.80 16.27 23.35
C TYR A 120 31.19 16.85 23.07
N ALA A 121 31.28 18.18 23.05
CA ALA A 121 32.54 18.90 23.23
C ALA A 121 32.27 20.06 24.20
N GLY A 122 32.37 19.74 25.49
CA GLY A 122 32.26 20.66 26.62
C GLY A 122 32.87 20.01 27.85
#